data_AF-J2ZLF9-F1
#
_entry.id   AF-J2ZLF9-F1
#
_cell.length_a   1.000
_cell.length_b   1.000
_cell.length_c   1.000
_cell.angle_alpha   90.00
_cell.angle_beta   90.00
_cell.angle_gamma   90.00
#
_symmetry.space_group_name_H-M   'P 1'
#
loop_
_entity.id
_entity.type
_entity.pdbx_description
1 polymer ?
#
loop_
_entity_poly.entity_id
_entity_poly.type
_entity_poly.pdbx_seq_one_letter_code
_entity_poly.pdbx_strand_id
1 'polypeptide(L)'
;GGGGDGGYSVAAALAVGDVGAVSGAISVGGSGGDGGKGGVVTVDHASGVAIDTTGARSVGIFAQSVGGGGGNGGWSGAIAAAASGGVSASIGVAVGGGAGDGGVGDAVRIDTAGSIHTKGVDAAGLYAQSVGGGGGTGGFALAGALSGGTAAGAVSVGVGGTGGGGGMAGTVTVLSVTDILTEGDRSAGIFAQAVGGGGGSGGF
;
A
#
# COMPACT_ATOMS: atom_id res chain seq x y z
N GLY A 1 -8.51 5.28 -4.71
CA GLY A 1 -8.23 5.84 -3.37
C GLY A 1 -7.31 4.88 -2.63
N GLY A 2 -6.51 5.37 -1.67
CA GLY A 2 -5.67 4.49 -0.84
C GLY A 2 -6.49 3.71 0.18
N GLY A 3 -5.91 2.63 0.70
CA GLY A 3 -6.43 1.87 1.82
C GLY A 3 -6.33 2.65 3.14
N GLY A 4 -7.26 2.41 4.07
CA GLY A 4 -7.23 3.00 5.40
C GLY A 4 -6.28 2.24 6.34
N ASP A 5 -5.68 2.94 7.30
CA ASP A 5 -4.84 2.28 8.31
C ASP A 5 -5.70 1.55 9.36
N GLY A 6 -5.18 0.42 9.83
CA GLY A 6 -5.78 -0.35 10.91
C GLY A 6 -5.67 0.36 12.26
N GLY A 7 -6.71 0.21 13.08
CA GLY A 7 -6.73 0.78 14.43
C GLY A 7 -5.67 0.17 15.35
N TYR A 8 -5.12 0.98 16.26
CA TYR A 8 -4.21 0.48 17.30
C TYR A 8 -4.98 -0.20 18.44
N SER A 9 -4.33 -1.13 19.14
CA SER A 9 -4.88 -1.78 20.34
C SER A 9 -3.89 -1.81 21.49
N VAL A 10 -4.39 -1.67 22.71
CA VAL A 10 -3.61 -1.81 23.94
C VAL A 10 -4.40 -2.59 24.98
N ALA A 11 -3.75 -3.57 25.60
CA ALA A 11 -4.26 -4.32 26.73
C ALA A 11 -3.28 -4.26 27.91
N ALA A 12 -3.81 -4.08 29.11
CA ALA A 12 -3.03 -4.13 30.35
C ALA A 12 -3.78 -4.93 31.41
N ALA A 13 -3.06 -5.76 32.15
CA ALA A 13 -3.62 -6.55 33.25
C ALA A 13 -2.69 -6.52 34.46
N LEU A 14 -3.27 -6.30 35.64
CA LEU A 14 -2.57 -6.34 36.93
C LEU A 14 -3.33 -7.26 37.88
N ALA A 15 -2.63 -8.20 38.50
CA ALA A 15 -3.17 -9.05 39.56
C ALA A 15 -2.29 -8.97 40.80
N VAL A 16 -2.91 -8.79 41.97
CA VAL A 16 -2.22 -8.81 43.26
C VAL A 16 -2.98 -9.74 44.20
N GLY A 17 -2.28 -10.60 44.93
CA GLY A 17 -2.92 -11.52 45.87
C GLY A 17 -1.99 -12.02 46.96
N ASP A 18 -2.55 -12.45 48.09
CA ASP A 18 -1.74 -12.89 49.22
C ASP A 18 -1.14 -14.29 48.99
N VAL A 19 -1.95 -15.21 48.47
CA VAL A 19 -1.58 -16.62 48.23
C VAL A 19 -1.24 -16.89 46.76
N GLY A 20 -1.89 -16.19 45.83
CA GLY A 20 -1.54 -16.29 44.42
C GLY A 20 -2.18 -15.21 43.55
N ALA A 21 -1.55 -14.95 42.41
CA ALA A 21 -1.98 -13.93 41.45
C ALA A 21 -1.74 -14.38 40.01
N VAL A 22 -2.75 -14.22 39.14
CA VAL A 22 -2.63 -14.52 37.71
C VAL A 22 -3.15 -13.34 36.90
N SER A 23 -2.36 -12.87 35.94
CA SER A 23 -2.77 -11.82 35.00
C SER A 23 -2.51 -12.21 33.55
N GLY A 24 -3.38 -11.74 32.66
CA GLY A 24 -3.27 -11.97 31.24
C GLY A 24 -3.72 -10.74 30.46
N ALA A 25 -2.88 -10.31 29.53
CA ALA A 25 -3.19 -9.23 28.60
C ALA A 25 -3.01 -9.76 27.17
N ILE A 26 -4.03 -9.57 26.33
CA ILE A 26 -3.99 -9.94 24.92
C ILE A 26 -4.41 -8.72 24.10
N SER A 27 -3.60 -8.33 23.12
CA SER A 27 -3.88 -7.21 22.22
C SER A 27 -3.67 -7.64 20.77
N VAL A 28 -4.58 -7.23 19.89
CA VAL A 28 -4.51 -7.50 18.45
C VAL A 28 -4.75 -6.20 17.68
N GLY A 29 -3.80 -5.80 16.84
CA GLY A 29 -3.91 -4.60 16.01
C GLY A 29 -4.94 -4.78 14.91
N GLY A 30 -5.62 -3.70 14.53
CA GLY A 30 -6.56 -3.72 13.41
C GLY A 30 -5.86 -3.91 12.08
N SER A 31 -6.49 -4.54 11.10
CA SER A 31 -5.95 -4.67 9.75
C SER A 31 -6.04 -3.35 8.97
N GLY A 32 -5.03 -3.08 8.14
CA GLY A 32 -5.13 -2.07 7.08
C GLY A 32 -6.12 -2.51 6.00
N GLY A 33 -6.72 -1.54 5.32
CA GLY A 33 -7.59 -1.78 4.16
C GLY A 33 -6.80 -1.83 2.85
N ASP A 34 -7.35 -2.49 1.84
CA ASP A 34 -6.75 -2.56 0.52
C ASP A 34 -6.83 -1.22 -0.24
N GLY A 35 -5.86 -1.00 -1.12
CA GLY A 35 -5.86 0.09 -2.07
C GLY A 35 -6.97 -0.07 -3.12
N GLY A 36 -7.67 1.02 -3.43
CA GLY A 36 -8.67 1.03 -4.49
C GLY A 36 -8.06 0.84 -5.87
N LYS A 37 -8.76 0.11 -6.74
CA LYS A 37 -8.35 -0.06 -8.14
C LYS A 37 -8.37 1.28 -8.90
N GLY A 38 -7.43 1.45 -9.82
CA GLY A 38 -7.51 2.46 -10.86
C GLY A 38 -8.70 2.17 -11.78
N GLY A 39 -9.12 3.18 -12.55
CA GLY A 39 -10.15 3.00 -13.57
C GLY A 39 -9.55 2.65 -14.93
N VAL A 40 -10.34 1.99 -15.78
CA VAL A 40 -9.99 1.85 -17.19
C VAL A 40 -9.90 3.23 -17.82
N VAL A 41 -8.81 3.50 -18.54
CA VAL A 41 -8.63 4.73 -19.30
C VAL A 41 -8.75 4.40 -20.78
N THR A 42 -9.71 5.01 -21.44
CA THR A 42 -9.89 4.90 -22.90
C THR A 42 -9.79 6.28 -23.52
N VAL A 43 -8.92 6.41 -24.52
CA VAL A 43 -8.79 7.60 -25.35
C VAL A 43 -9.10 7.22 -26.78
N ASP A 44 -10.04 7.93 -27.39
CA ASP A 44 -10.40 7.82 -28.80
C ASP A 44 -10.10 9.17 -29.47
N HIS A 45 -9.05 9.20 -30.28
CA HIS A 45 -8.63 10.37 -31.05
C HIS A 45 -9.01 10.18 -32.52
N ALA A 46 -10.20 10.67 -32.85
CA ALA A 46 -10.83 10.47 -34.16
C ALA A 46 -10.05 11.09 -35.32
N SER A 47 -10.26 10.53 -36.51
CA SER A 47 -9.68 11.04 -37.76
C SER A 47 -10.09 12.49 -38.06
N GLY A 48 -9.17 13.28 -38.58
CA GLY A 48 -9.41 14.69 -38.93
C GLY A 48 -9.31 15.65 -37.75
N VAL A 49 -9.06 15.15 -36.54
CA VAL A 49 -8.68 15.97 -35.38
C VAL A 49 -7.15 16.04 -35.32
N ALA A 50 -6.60 17.24 -35.14
CA ALA A 50 -5.16 17.44 -34.97
C ALA A 50 -4.85 17.92 -33.54
N ILE A 51 -3.83 17.34 -32.92
CA ILE A 51 -3.27 17.82 -31.65
C ILE A 51 -1.90 18.42 -31.95
N ASP A 52 -1.79 19.75 -31.80
CA ASP A 52 -0.54 20.50 -31.96
C ASP A 52 -0.13 21.11 -30.62
N THR A 53 1.04 20.72 -30.10
CA THR A 53 1.62 21.31 -28.88
C THR A 53 2.98 21.94 -29.16
N THR A 54 3.22 23.14 -28.62
CA THR A 54 4.45 23.91 -28.86
C THR A 54 5.30 24.14 -27.61
N GLY A 55 4.73 23.94 -26.42
CA GLY A 55 5.41 24.15 -25.15
C GLY A 55 6.41 23.04 -24.82
N ALA A 56 7.49 23.39 -24.12
CA ALA A 56 8.38 22.40 -23.53
C ALA A 56 7.62 21.52 -22.51
N ARG A 57 7.85 20.20 -22.55
CA ARG A 57 7.12 19.19 -21.76
C ARG A 57 5.61 19.14 -22.00
N SER A 58 5.10 19.72 -23.10
CA SER A 58 3.68 19.62 -23.45
C SER A 58 3.39 18.32 -24.18
N VAL A 59 3.00 17.30 -23.41
CA VAL A 59 2.57 16.01 -23.94
C VAL A 59 1.31 16.18 -24.80
N GLY A 60 1.22 15.49 -25.94
CA GLY A 60 0.04 15.49 -26.80
C GLY A 60 -1.16 14.81 -26.13
N ILE A 61 -1.02 13.51 -25.84
CA ILE A 61 -2.01 12.72 -25.10
C ILE A 61 -1.36 12.09 -23.86
N PHE A 62 -1.93 12.37 -22.69
CA PHE A 62 -1.55 11.76 -21.43
C PHE A 62 -2.69 10.90 -20.87
N ALA A 63 -2.47 9.60 -20.75
CA ALA A 63 -3.44 8.62 -20.27
C ALA A 63 -2.81 7.75 -19.18
N GLN A 64 -3.39 7.75 -17.98
CA GLN A 64 -2.80 7.05 -16.85
C GLN A 64 -3.86 6.40 -15.96
N SER A 65 -3.69 5.09 -15.69
CA SER A 65 -4.44 4.38 -14.65
C SER A 65 -3.51 4.05 -13.49
N VAL A 66 -3.90 4.43 -12.27
CA VAL A 66 -3.09 4.21 -11.06
C VAL A 66 -3.94 3.54 -9.99
N GLY A 67 -3.48 2.39 -9.51
CA GLY A 67 -4.01 1.76 -8.31
C GLY A 67 -3.58 2.50 -7.04
N GLY A 68 -4.48 2.60 -6.06
CA GLY A 68 -4.17 3.20 -4.75
C GLY A 68 -3.22 2.31 -3.94
N GLY A 69 -2.44 2.90 -3.02
CA GLY A 69 -1.63 2.12 -2.09
C GLY A 69 -2.48 1.39 -1.04
N GLY A 70 -1.98 0.26 -0.52
CA GLY A 70 -2.57 -0.45 0.62
C GLY A 70 -2.35 0.28 1.94
N GLY A 71 -3.27 0.10 2.88
CA GLY A 71 -3.22 0.70 4.22
C GLY A 71 -2.32 -0.08 5.18
N ASN A 72 -1.80 0.59 6.21
CA ASN A 72 -0.93 -0.04 7.20
C ASN A 72 -1.73 -0.82 8.23
N GLY A 73 -1.17 -1.92 8.72
CA GLY A 73 -1.69 -2.63 9.88
C GLY A 73 -1.49 -1.83 11.16
N GLY A 74 -2.47 -1.90 12.05
CA GLY A 74 -2.46 -1.22 13.34
C GLY A 74 -1.48 -1.85 14.32
N TRP A 75 -0.87 -1.01 15.16
CA TRP A 75 0.01 -1.46 16.24
C TRP A 75 -0.76 -2.16 17.38
N SER A 76 -0.10 -3.07 18.10
CA SER A 76 -0.65 -3.72 19.30
C SER A 76 0.31 -3.70 20.49
N GLY A 77 -0.23 -3.52 21.70
CA GLY A 77 0.55 -3.56 22.94
C GLY A 77 -0.15 -4.36 24.05
N ALA A 78 0.53 -5.31 24.67
CA ALA A 78 -0.01 -6.10 25.78
C ALA A 78 0.98 -6.15 26.96
N ILE A 79 0.56 -5.69 28.13
CA ILE A 79 1.37 -5.74 29.36
C ILE A 79 0.60 -6.46 30.47
N ALA A 80 1.16 -7.55 31.00
CA ALA A 80 0.60 -8.25 32.16
C ALA A 80 1.56 -8.23 33.34
N ALA A 81 1.04 -7.92 34.52
CA ALA A 81 1.80 -7.92 35.78
C ALA A 81 1.06 -8.72 36.85
N ALA A 82 1.76 -9.60 37.57
CA ALA A 82 1.20 -10.37 38.68
C ALA A 82 2.13 -10.31 39.89
N ALA A 83 1.58 -10.10 41.08
CA ALA A 83 2.36 -10.08 42.32
C ALA A 83 1.64 -10.84 43.44
N SER A 84 2.34 -11.74 44.13
CA SER A 84 1.79 -12.41 45.30
C SER A 84 2.83 -12.82 46.33
N GLY A 85 2.41 -13.01 47.58
CA GLY A 85 3.26 -13.65 48.61
C GLY A 85 3.53 -15.12 48.32
N GLY A 86 2.61 -15.79 47.61
CA GLY A 86 2.75 -17.16 47.13
C GLY A 86 3.12 -17.24 45.64
N VAL A 87 2.28 -17.90 44.86
CA VAL A 87 2.54 -18.24 43.44
C VAL A 87 1.95 -17.20 42.48
N SER A 88 2.75 -16.69 41.54
CA SER A 88 2.32 -15.71 40.57
C SER A 88 2.64 -16.08 39.11
N ALA A 89 1.72 -15.75 38.21
CA ALA A 89 1.88 -15.95 36.78
C ALA A 89 1.38 -14.75 35.97
N SER A 90 2.12 -14.34 34.95
CA SER A 90 1.67 -13.32 34.01
C SER A 90 1.92 -13.71 32.55
N ILE A 91 0.96 -13.37 31.70
CA ILE A 91 1.07 -13.59 30.25
C ILE A 91 0.69 -12.34 29.46
N GLY A 92 1.61 -11.84 28.64
CA GLY A 92 1.39 -10.75 27.71
C GLY A 92 1.47 -11.24 26.27
N VAL A 93 0.41 -11.07 25.48
CA VAL A 93 0.38 -11.46 24.06
C VAL A 93 -0.03 -10.28 23.21
N ALA A 94 0.81 -9.90 22.24
CA ALA A 94 0.53 -8.84 21.30
C ALA A 94 0.69 -9.36 19.86
N VAL A 95 -0.29 -9.05 19.00
CA VAL A 95 -0.26 -9.37 17.57
C VAL A 95 -0.53 -8.11 16.75
N GLY A 96 0.44 -7.68 15.95
CA GLY A 96 0.30 -6.55 15.04
C GLY A 96 -0.72 -6.83 13.95
N GLY A 97 -1.45 -5.80 13.51
CA GLY A 97 -2.42 -5.95 12.43
C GLY A 97 -1.74 -6.21 11.08
N GLY A 98 -2.36 -7.00 10.21
CA GLY A 98 -1.91 -7.14 8.81
C GLY A 98 -2.14 -5.86 8.01
N ALA A 99 -1.29 -5.57 7.04
CA ALA A 99 -1.49 -4.48 6.09
C ALA A 99 -2.43 -4.89 4.95
N GLY A 100 -2.98 -3.91 4.24
CA GLY A 100 -3.75 -4.12 3.02
C GLY A 100 -2.89 -4.18 1.76
N ASP A 101 -3.41 -4.80 0.72
CA ASP A 101 -2.76 -4.93 -0.58
C ASP A 101 -2.84 -3.63 -1.39
N GLY A 102 -1.89 -3.42 -2.30
CA GLY A 102 -1.94 -2.36 -3.29
C GLY A 102 -3.04 -2.58 -4.33
N GLY A 103 -3.71 -1.51 -4.73
CA GLY A 103 -4.74 -1.52 -5.77
C GLY A 103 -4.17 -1.80 -7.15
N VAL A 104 -4.96 -2.42 -8.01
CA VAL A 104 -4.59 -2.69 -9.41
C VAL A 104 -4.69 -1.41 -10.24
N GLY A 105 -3.65 -1.08 -11.02
CA GLY A 105 -3.77 -0.14 -12.13
C GLY A 105 -4.50 -0.83 -13.27
N ASP A 106 -5.52 -0.23 -13.85
CA ASP A 106 -6.35 -0.90 -14.85
C ASP A 106 -5.84 -0.65 -16.28
N ALA A 107 -6.52 -1.22 -17.27
CA ALA A 107 -6.16 -1.10 -18.67
C ALA A 107 -6.13 0.36 -19.13
N VAL A 108 -5.11 0.68 -19.93
CA VAL A 108 -5.02 1.94 -20.65
C VAL A 108 -5.07 1.62 -22.14
N ARG A 109 -6.08 2.14 -22.82
CA ARG A 109 -6.30 1.92 -24.25
C ARG A 109 -6.37 3.25 -24.96
N ILE A 110 -5.50 3.43 -25.94
CA ILE A 110 -5.50 4.62 -26.79
C ILE A 110 -5.65 4.16 -28.23
N ASP A 111 -6.63 4.75 -28.91
CA ASP A 111 -6.83 4.62 -30.35
C ASP A 111 -6.66 6.02 -30.96
N THR A 112 -5.70 6.16 -31.87
CA THR A 112 -5.42 7.43 -32.55
C THR A 112 -5.46 7.29 -34.06
N ALA A 113 -6.43 7.96 -34.65
CA ALA A 113 -6.65 8.08 -36.10
C ALA A 113 -6.49 9.53 -36.60
N GLY A 114 -6.28 10.50 -35.71
CA GLY A 114 -5.89 11.88 -36.03
C GLY A 114 -4.39 12.14 -35.86
N SER A 115 -3.88 13.27 -36.35
CA SER A 115 -2.44 13.58 -36.33
C SER A 115 -2.02 14.22 -35.01
N ILE A 116 -0.89 13.79 -34.45
CA ILE A 116 -0.31 14.35 -33.22
C ILE A 116 1.04 14.97 -33.55
N HIS A 117 1.22 16.25 -33.24
CA HIS A 117 2.44 17.00 -33.47
C HIS A 117 2.90 17.72 -32.19
N THR A 118 4.04 17.32 -31.64
CA THR A 118 4.65 18.00 -30.49
C THR A 118 5.99 18.62 -30.88
N LYS A 119 6.16 19.92 -30.61
CA LYS A 119 7.32 20.71 -31.06
C LYS A 119 8.28 21.09 -29.93
N GLY A 120 7.83 21.00 -28.68
CA GLY A 120 8.63 21.35 -27.51
C GLY A 120 9.68 20.29 -27.15
N VAL A 121 10.72 20.69 -26.42
CA VAL A 121 11.70 19.78 -25.82
C VAL A 121 11.06 18.98 -24.69
N ASP A 122 11.44 17.71 -24.50
CA ASP A 122 10.87 16.77 -23.53
C ASP A 122 9.34 16.58 -23.68
N ALA A 123 8.79 16.78 -24.89
CA ALA A 123 7.35 16.77 -25.16
C ALA A 123 6.92 15.48 -25.87
N ALA A 124 6.55 14.45 -25.10
CA ALA A 124 6.10 13.19 -25.68
C ALA A 124 4.81 13.34 -26.52
N GLY A 125 4.71 12.62 -27.63
CA GLY A 125 3.47 12.58 -28.42
C GLY A 125 2.34 11.92 -27.62
N LEU A 126 2.59 10.69 -27.20
CA LEU A 126 1.71 9.87 -26.38
C LEU A 126 2.42 9.37 -25.13
N TYR A 127 1.77 9.54 -23.99
CA TYR A 127 2.19 8.97 -22.72
C TYR A 127 1.04 8.13 -22.15
N ALA A 128 1.22 6.81 -22.13
CA ALA A 128 0.26 5.83 -21.69
C ALA A 128 0.86 4.98 -20.56
N GLN A 129 0.25 4.97 -19.38
CA GLN A 129 0.82 4.23 -18.26
C GLN A 129 -0.24 3.58 -17.37
N SER A 130 -0.06 2.30 -17.08
CA SER A 130 -0.80 1.61 -16.02
C SER A 130 0.16 1.31 -14.87
N VAL A 131 -0.20 1.71 -13.66
CA VAL A 131 0.62 1.56 -12.45
C VAL A 131 -0.18 0.88 -11.36
N GLY A 132 0.31 -0.26 -10.88
CA GLY A 132 -0.19 -0.88 -9.66
C GLY A 132 0.23 -0.09 -8.41
N GLY A 133 -0.65 -0.02 -7.41
CA GLY A 133 -0.35 0.61 -6.13
C GLY A 133 0.62 -0.23 -5.29
N GLY A 134 1.35 0.41 -4.38
CA GLY A 134 2.21 -0.31 -3.42
C GLY A 134 1.41 -0.98 -2.30
N GLY A 135 1.92 -2.07 -1.73
CA GLY A 135 1.35 -2.72 -0.54
C GLY A 135 1.59 -1.93 0.76
N GLY A 136 0.77 -2.18 1.78
CA GLY A 136 0.89 -1.54 3.10
C GLY A 136 1.93 -2.19 4.03
N THR A 137 2.24 -1.52 5.14
CA THR A 137 3.17 -2.06 6.17
C THR A 137 2.41 -2.73 7.32
N GLY A 138 2.85 -3.91 7.75
CA GLY A 138 2.27 -4.62 8.89
C GLY A 138 2.51 -3.91 10.22
N GLY A 139 1.59 -4.07 11.17
CA GLY A 139 1.65 -3.41 12.48
C GLY A 139 2.72 -4.00 13.40
N PHE A 140 3.34 -3.14 14.21
CA PHE A 140 4.28 -3.56 15.26
C PHE A 140 3.54 -4.23 16.45
N ALA A 141 4.20 -5.13 17.18
CA ALA A 141 3.66 -5.81 18.36
C ALA A 141 4.58 -5.68 19.58
N LEU A 142 4.06 -5.13 20.68
CA LEU A 142 4.77 -5.01 21.95
C LEU A 142 4.12 -5.91 23.02
N ALA A 143 4.84 -6.93 23.49
CA ALA A 143 4.37 -7.78 24.58
C ALA A 143 5.31 -7.73 25.79
N GLY A 144 4.73 -7.55 26.98
CA GLY A 144 5.46 -7.53 28.26
C GLY A 144 4.74 -8.34 29.34
N ALA A 145 5.52 -9.06 30.13
CA ALA A 145 5.02 -9.83 31.28
C ALA A 145 5.96 -9.66 32.47
N LEU A 146 5.40 -9.41 33.65
CA LEU A 146 6.11 -9.24 34.91
C LEU A 146 5.44 -10.09 35.99
N SER A 147 6.20 -10.88 36.75
CA SER A 147 5.64 -11.69 37.83
C SER A 147 6.54 -11.64 39.06
N GLY A 148 5.96 -11.50 40.24
CA GLY A 148 6.67 -11.41 41.52
C GLY A 148 6.04 -12.28 42.61
N GLY A 149 6.86 -13.04 43.34
CA GLY A 149 6.40 -13.92 44.41
C GLY A 149 7.40 -15.01 44.77
N THR A 150 7.01 -15.92 45.66
CA THR A 150 7.88 -17.04 46.08
C THR A 150 8.06 -18.07 44.97
N ALA A 151 7.09 -18.21 44.07
CA ALA A 151 7.22 -18.90 42.80
C ALA A 151 6.57 -18.05 41.70
N ALA A 152 7.34 -17.63 40.69
CA ALA A 152 6.88 -16.67 39.69
C ALA A 152 7.20 -17.14 38.26
N GLY A 153 6.24 -17.01 37.36
CA GLY A 153 6.40 -17.24 35.92
C GLY A 153 5.88 -16.06 35.09
N ALA A 154 6.64 -15.65 34.08
CA ALA A 154 6.23 -14.58 33.16
C ALA A 154 6.50 -15.02 31.71
N VAL A 155 5.51 -14.83 30.83
CA VAL A 155 5.60 -15.16 29.41
C VAL A 155 5.14 -13.98 28.58
N SER A 156 5.97 -13.55 27.63
CA SER A 156 5.60 -12.55 26.62
C SER A 156 5.71 -13.14 25.21
N VAL A 157 4.70 -12.85 24.38
CA VAL A 157 4.67 -13.25 22.97
C VAL A 157 4.27 -12.04 22.12
N GLY A 158 5.20 -11.56 21.29
CA GLY A 158 4.94 -10.53 20.28
C GLY A 158 5.00 -11.15 18.89
N VAL A 159 4.01 -10.88 18.05
CA VAL A 159 3.99 -11.28 16.64
C VAL A 159 3.66 -10.07 15.79
N GLY A 160 4.63 -9.59 15.00
CA GLY A 160 4.40 -8.51 14.05
C GLY A 160 3.35 -8.86 12.98
N GLY A 161 2.71 -7.83 12.43
CA GLY A 161 1.74 -7.98 11.35
C GLY A 161 2.37 -8.32 10.00
N THR A 162 1.60 -8.86 9.07
CA THR A 162 2.05 -9.11 7.70
C THR A 162 2.07 -7.82 6.86
N GLY A 163 3.02 -7.70 5.94
CA GLY A 163 2.96 -6.66 4.89
C GLY A 163 1.94 -7.02 3.81
N GLY A 164 1.44 -6.02 3.09
CA GLY A 164 0.53 -6.22 1.96
C GLY A 164 1.26 -6.56 0.66
N GLY A 165 0.59 -7.21 -0.28
CA GLY A 165 1.06 -7.39 -1.65
C GLY A 165 1.06 -6.10 -2.45
N GLY A 166 1.87 -6.04 -3.52
CA GLY A 166 1.80 -4.97 -4.50
C GLY A 166 0.64 -5.17 -5.48
N GLY A 167 0.09 -4.08 -5.98
CA GLY A 167 -0.94 -4.11 -7.03
C GLY A 167 -0.37 -4.45 -8.39
N MET A 168 -1.13 -5.15 -9.23
CA MET A 168 -0.75 -5.37 -10.62
C MET A 168 -0.98 -4.11 -11.46
N ALA A 169 -0.23 -3.96 -12.55
CA ALA A 169 -0.62 -3.06 -13.63
C ALA A 169 -1.49 -3.78 -14.66
N GLY A 170 -2.31 -3.01 -15.34
CA GLY A 170 -3.14 -3.43 -16.45
C GLY A 170 -2.39 -3.34 -17.76
N THR A 171 -2.94 -3.99 -18.78
CA THR A 171 -2.40 -3.92 -20.13
C THR A 171 -2.48 -2.48 -20.66
N VAL A 172 -1.37 -1.99 -21.20
CA VAL A 172 -1.32 -0.74 -21.95
C VAL A 172 -1.32 -1.06 -23.44
N THR A 173 -2.32 -0.58 -24.16
CA THR A 173 -2.43 -0.75 -25.61
C THR A 173 -2.52 0.62 -26.28
N VAL A 174 -1.63 0.88 -27.23
CA VAL A 174 -1.66 2.08 -28.07
C VAL A 174 -1.78 1.61 -29.52
N LEU A 175 -2.87 1.99 -30.17
CA LEU A 175 -3.09 1.82 -31.60
C LEU A 175 -2.99 3.18 -32.27
N SER A 176 -2.15 3.29 -33.29
CA SER A 176 -1.96 4.50 -34.07
C SER A 176 -2.04 4.17 -35.56
N VAL A 177 -2.93 4.87 -36.26
CA VAL A 177 -3.20 4.67 -37.69
C VAL A 177 -2.72 5.86 -38.54
N THR A 178 -2.15 6.86 -37.89
CA THR A 178 -1.72 8.17 -38.43
C THR A 178 -0.39 8.61 -37.82
N ASP A 179 0.21 9.66 -38.38
CA ASP A 179 1.52 10.13 -37.93
C ASP A 179 1.48 10.76 -36.52
N ILE A 180 2.47 10.38 -35.71
CA ILE A 180 2.82 11.01 -34.44
C ILE A 180 4.22 11.61 -34.61
N LEU A 181 4.30 12.93 -34.76
CA LEU A 181 5.54 13.66 -34.97
C LEU A 181 5.97 14.40 -33.70
N THR A 182 7.19 14.14 -33.25
CA THR A 182 7.81 14.83 -32.11
C THR A 182 9.12 15.45 -32.56
N GLU A 183 9.24 16.78 -32.53
CA GLU A 183 10.42 17.50 -33.07
C GLU A 183 11.45 17.87 -32.00
N GLY A 184 11.03 18.11 -30.76
CA GLY A 184 11.95 18.58 -29.72
C GLY A 184 12.85 17.48 -29.14
N ASP A 185 14.03 17.86 -28.68
CA ASP A 185 14.98 16.94 -28.05
C ASP A 185 14.36 16.13 -26.89
N ARG A 186 14.77 14.87 -26.74
CA ARG A 186 14.31 13.93 -25.70
C ARG A 186 12.78 13.71 -25.67
N SER A 187 12.12 13.92 -26.81
CA SER A 187 10.69 13.68 -26.96
C SER A 187 10.44 12.29 -27.53
N ALA A 188 9.76 11.45 -26.76
CA ALA A 188 9.32 10.14 -27.25
C ALA A 188 8.03 10.28 -28.09
N GLY A 189 7.97 9.63 -29.25
CA GLY A 189 6.72 9.53 -30.02
C GLY A 189 5.61 8.86 -29.21
N ILE A 190 5.86 7.63 -28.79
CA ILE A 190 4.96 6.86 -27.91
C ILE A 190 5.78 6.34 -26.73
N PHE A 191 5.33 6.67 -25.52
CA PHE A 191 5.76 6.04 -24.28
C PHE A 191 4.58 5.25 -23.71
N ALA A 192 4.72 3.92 -23.66
CA ALA A 192 3.68 3.01 -23.16
C ALA A 192 4.29 2.03 -22.15
N GLN A 193 3.80 2.03 -20.91
CA GLN A 193 4.38 1.18 -19.86
C GLN A 193 3.33 0.67 -18.86
N ALA A 194 3.40 -0.62 -18.56
CA ALA A 194 2.70 -1.24 -17.42
C ALA A 194 3.72 -1.50 -16.30
N VAL A 195 3.46 -1.00 -15.09
CA VAL A 195 4.36 -1.12 -13.92
C VAL A 195 3.60 -1.71 -12.73
N GLY A 196 3.95 -2.94 -12.35
CA GLY A 196 3.45 -3.51 -11.09
C GLY A 196 3.93 -2.70 -9.88
N GLY A 197 3.10 -2.66 -8.85
CA GLY A 197 3.43 -2.05 -7.57
C GLY A 197 4.40 -2.91 -6.76
N GLY A 198 5.16 -2.26 -5.88
CA GLY A 198 6.01 -2.94 -4.90
C GLY A 198 5.18 -3.55 -3.77
N GLY A 199 5.69 -4.64 -3.17
CA GLY A 199 5.13 -5.21 -1.95
C GLY A 199 5.35 -4.34 -0.71
N GLY A 200 4.65 -4.69 0.35
CA GLY A 200 4.72 -4.09 1.67
C GLY A 200 5.71 -4.80 2.59
N SER A 201 5.98 -4.16 3.73
CA SER A 201 6.90 -4.71 4.75
C SER A 201 6.13 -5.34 5.90
N GLY A 202 6.65 -6.44 6.46
CA GLY A 202 6.12 -6.99 7.70
C GLY A 202 6.41 -6.07 8.90
N GLY A 203 5.53 -6.13 9.90
CA GLY A 203 5.77 -5.56 11.22
C GLY A 203 6.69 -6.45 12.06
N PHE A 204 7.21 -5.89 13.13
CA PHE A 204 8.08 -6.56 14.11
C PHE A 204 7.41 -6.68 15.48
#